data_AF-A0A7C1CL10-F1
#
_entry.id   AF-A0A7C1CL10-F1
#
_cell.length_a   1.000
_cell.length_b   1.000
_cell.length_c   1.000
_cell.angle_alpha   90.00
_cell.angle_beta   90.00
_cell.angle_gamma   90.00
#
_symmetry.space_group_name_H-M   'P 1'
#
loop_
_entity.id
_entity.type
_entity.pdbx_description
1 polymer ?
#
loop_
_entity_poly.entity_id
_entity_poly.type
_entity_poly.pdbx_seq_one_letter_code
_entity_poly.pdbx_strand_id
1 'polypeptide(L)'
;MCLPFLFLLLFTLLGCAPTKLFLGKLDAAEDEIARGKPYGYDLAHKPALLPPSYDARHRLALIVESVLLGAYSYPEVRKDLEGIREDPHLPKYLRVEAGYLLVLFDELQRTRREVQHLSEEMKKCSDHSEKAQKTIEELKKHIEEKHKELEVLTFKLNKLEEIHLDTEKRRGTQ
;
A
#
# COMPACT_ATOMS: atom_id res chain seq x y z
N MET A 1 16.65 45.12 50.45
CA MET A 1 17.49 44.37 49.49
C MET A 1 17.17 42.87 49.63
N CYS A 2 16.10 42.36 48.98
CA CYS A 2 15.80 40.90 48.97
C CYS A 2 14.77 40.47 47.89
N LEU A 3 14.46 41.31 46.89
CA LEU A 3 13.49 40.98 45.85
C LEU A 3 14.02 40.24 44.59
N PRO A 4 15.29 40.35 44.16
CA PRO A 4 15.72 39.68 42.92
C PRO A 4 15.99 38.18 43.10
N PHE A 5 16.22 37.70 44.34
CA PHE A 5 16.52 36.29 44.61
C PHE A 5 15.26 35.40 44.60
N LEU A 6 14.09 35.96 44.94
CA LEU A 6 12.84 35.21 45.03
C LEU A 6 12.23 34.95 43.64
N PHE A 7 12.48 35.84 42.67
CA PHE A 7 12.03 35.67 41.29
C PHE A 7 12.84 34.60 40.52
N LEU A 8 14.14 34.47 40.84
CA LEU A 8 15.02 33.44 40.27
C LEU A 8 14.69 32.03 40.82
N LEU A 9 14.21 31.95 42.06
CA LEU A 9 13.83 30.69 42.72
C LEU A 9 12.45 30.18 42.27
N LEU A 10 11.54 31.06 41.87
CA LEU A 10 10.26 30.69 41.28
C LEU A 10 10.41 30.17 39.83
N PHE A 11 11.38 30.69 39.08
CA PHE A 11 11.68 30.20 37.73
C PHE A 11 12.33 28.82 37.71
N THR A 12 13.14 28.48 38.73
CA THR A 12 13.77 27.16 38.82
C THR A 12 12.84 26.07 39.33
N LEU A 13 11.81 26.41 40.13
CA LEU A 13 10.87 25.44 40.68
C LEU A 13 9.68 25.10 39.78
N LEU A 14 9.22 26.01 38.91
CA LEU A 14 8.11 25.72 37.96
C LEU A 14 8.56 25.26 36.56
N GLY A 15 9.83 25.44 36.17
CA GLY A 15 10.30 25.22 34.80
C GLY A 15 10.62 23.76 34.39
N CYS A 16 10.68 22.80 35.33
CA CYS A 16 11.15 21.44 35.07
C CYS A 16 10.08 20.33 35.12
N ALA A 17 8.86 20.62 35.56
CA ALA A 17 7.80 19.62 35.64
C ALA A 17 7.26 19.16 34.26
N PRO A 18 6.95 20.06 33.30
CA PRO A 18 6.34 19.65 32.03
C PRO A 18 7.33 18.91 31.11
N THR A 19 8.62 19.27 31.17
CA THR A 19 9.67 18.60 30.40
C THR A 19 9.92 17.18 30.88
N LYS A 20 9.95 16.93 32.20
CA LYS A 20 10.09 15.57 32.77
C LYS A 20 8.90 14.68 32.41
N LEU A 21 7.68 15.20 32.43
CA LEU A 21 6.48 14.45 32.06
C LEU A 21 6.47 14.12 30.55
N PHE A 22 6.88 15.07 29.69
CA PHE A 22 7.03 14.82 28.26
C PHE A 22 8.12 13.78 27.97
N LEU A 23 9.26 13.86 28.65
CA LEU A 23 10.35 12.89 28.50
C LEU A 23 9.92 11.47 28.86
N GLY A 24 9.20 11.29 29.97
CA GLY A 24 8.67 9.97 30.34
C GLY A 24 7.65 9.43 29.33
N LYS A 25 6.85 10.31 28.70
CA LYS A 25 5.95 9.91 27.60
C LYS A 25 6.73 9.53 26.35
N LEU A 26 7.78 10.28 26.01
CA LEU A 26 8.64 10.00 24.87
C LEU A 26 9.38 8.67 25.04
N ASP A 27 9.94 8.39 26.22
CA ASP A 27 10.60 7.11 26.50
C ASP A 27 9.60 5.94 26.39
N ALA A 28 8.38 6.10 26.93
CA ALA A 28 7.33 5.10 26.80
C ALA A 28 6.86 4.90 25.34
N ALA A 29 6.87 5.97 24.53
CA ALA A 29 6.56 5.89 23.12
C ALA A 29 7.64 5.13 22.35
N GLU A 30 8.91 5.44 22.59
CA GLU A 30 10.02 4.70 21.98
C GLU A 30 9.98 3.21 22.33
N ASP A 31 9.65 2.87 23.59
CA ASP A 31 9.50 1.47 24.02
C ASP A 31 8.37 0.72 23.29
N GLU A 32 7.21 1.35 23.10
CA GLU A 32 6.09 0.74 22.37
C GLU A 32 6.38 0.65 20.87
N ILE A 33 6.95 1.71 20.30
CA ILE A 33 7.34 1.75 18.89
C ILE A 33 8.41 0.69 18.58
N ALA A 34 9.39 0.49 19.47
CA ALA A 34 10.40 -0.55 19.34
C ALA A 34 9.80 -1.97 19.36
N ARG A 35 8.61 -2.14 19.95
CA ARG A 35 7.82 -3.39 19.92
C ARG A 35 6.90 -3.48 18.70
N GLY A 36 6.96 -2.52 17.78
CA GLY A 36 6.11 -2.43 16.60
C GLY A 36 4.67 -2.05 16.90
N LYS A 37 4.39 -1.43 18.05
CA LYS A 37 3.05 -0.98 18.43
C LYS A 37 2.95 0.54 18.30
N PRO A 38 1.87 1.07 17.69
CA PRO A 38 1.65 2.50 17.69
C PRO A 38 1.42 2.99 19.12
N TYR A 39 1.91 4.18 19.44
CA TYR A 39 1.74 4.73 20.77
C TYR A 39 0.32 5.31 20.89
N GLY A 40 -0.49 4.73 21.78
CA GLY A 40 -1.93 5.05 21.84
C GLY A 40 -2.28 6.45 22.37
N TYR A 41 -1.30 7.34 22.60
CA TYR A 41 -1.49 8.66 23.17
C TYR A 41 -0.90 9.75 22.28
N ASP A 42 -1.45 10.96 22.37
CA ASP A 42 -1.03 12.08 21.54
C ASP A 42 0.43 12.49 21.81
N LEU A 43 1.31 12.16 20.87
CA LEU A 43 2.69 12.62 20.81
C LEU A 43 2.82 14.03 20.21
N ALA A 44 1.79 14.56 19.53
CA ALA A 44 1.89 15.85 18.84
C ALA A 44 2.08 17.04 19.79
N HIS A 45 1.77 16.88 21.08
CA HIS A 45 1.94 17.93 22.08
C HIS A 45 3.41 18.10 22.49
N LYS A 46 4.13 18.96 21.77
CA LYS A 46 5.51 19.34 22.05
C LYS A 46 5.60 20.52 23.04
N PRO A 47 6.38 20.43 24.13
CA PRO A 47 6.66 21.57 25.00
C PRO A 47 7.52 22.62 24.27
N ALA A 48 7.33 23.90 24.60
CA ALA A 48 7.89 25.05 23.85
C ALA A 48 9.43 25.08 23.76
N LEU A 49 10.14 24.39 24.66
CA LEU A 49 11.59 24.33 24.66
C LEU A 49 12.05 22.89 24.90
N LEU A 50 12.66 22.29 23.88
CA LEU A 50 13.33 21.00 23.97
C LEU A 50 14.78 21.14 23.52
N PRO A 51 15.73 20.46 24.19
CA PRO A 51 17.08 20.33 23.66
C PRO A 51 17.05 19.64 22.28
N PRO A 52 17.95 20.00 21.34
CA PRO A 52 17.94 19.48 19.97
C PRO A 52 17.95 17.94 19.87
N SER A 53 18.64 17.27 20.79
CA SER A 53 18.67 15.80 20.86
C SER A 53 17.29 15.18 21.16
N TYR A 54 16.52 15.78 22.07
CA TYR A 54 15.18 15.30 22.41
C TYR A 54 14.16 15.66 21.34
N ASP A 55 14.33 16.80 20.68
CA ASP A 55 13.51 17.16 19.51
C ASP A 55 13.71 16.16 18.37
N ALA A 56 14.97 15.79 18.08
CA ALA A 56 15.28 14.77 17.08
C ALA A 56 14.67 13.40 17.43
N ARG A 57 14.86 12.91 18.67
CA ARG A 57 14.21 11.67 19.17
C ARG A 57 12.69 11.71 18.99
N HIS A 58 12.08 12.81 19.38
CA HIS A 58 10.64 12.99 19.26
C HIS A 58 10.16 12.96 17.81
N ARG A 59 10.87 13.62 16.89
CA ARG A 59 10.57 13.55 15.45
C ARG A 59 10.74 12.15 14.89
N LEU A 60 11.80 11.42 15.29
CA LEU A 60 11.97 10.02 14.90
C LEU A 60 10.80 9.15 15.38
N ALA A 61 10.38 9.32 16.64
CA ALA A 61 9.23 8.60 17.19
C ALA A 61 7.94 8.89 16.39
N LEU A 62 7.64 10.17 16.10
CA LEU A 62 6.49 10.56 15.28
C LEU A 62 6.54 9.97 13.86
N ILE A 63 7.72 9.95 13.24
CA ILE A 63 7.92 9.38 11.91
C ILE A 63 7.58 7.88 11.95
N VAL A 64 8.17 7.13 12.88
CA VAL A 64 7.94 5.67 12.94
C VAL A 64 6.49 5.36 13.32
N GLU A 65 5.91 6.13 14.24
CA GLU A 65 4.49 6.00 14.59
C GLU A 65 3.55 6.25 13.40
N SER A 66 3.77 7.33 12.64
CA SER A 66 2.96 7.65 11.46
C SER A 66 2.97 6.51 10.44
N VAL A 67 4.06 5.75 10.40
CA VAL A 67 4.28 4.64 9.47
C VAL A 67 3.63 3.38 9.98
N LEU A 68 3.70 3.09 11.28
CA LEU A 68 2.93 2.02 11.91
C LEU A 68 1.42 2.24 11.73
N LEU A 69 0.96 3.48 11.75
CA LEU A 69 -0.43 3.86 11.49
C LEU A 69 -0.79 3.91 9.99
N GLY A 70 0.19 3.80 9.09
CA GLY A 70 0.00 3.91 7.64
C GLY A 70 -0.36 5.32 7.15
N ALA A 71 -0.30 6.32 8.02
CA ALA A 71 -0.68 7.72 7.77
C ALA A 71 0.57 8.61 7.65
N TYR A 72 1.39 8.39 6.62
CA TYR A 72 2.63 9.13 6.42
C TYR A 72 2.78 9.65 4.99
N SER A 73 3.50 10.78 4.86
CA SER A 73 3.91 11.38 3.60
C SER A 73 5.40 11.14 3.39
N TYR A 74 5.76 10.29 2.42
CA TYR A 74 7.15 9.93 2.15
C TYR A 74 8.07 11.16 1.89
N PRO A 75 7.67 12.19 1.11
CA PRO A 75 8.50 13.38 0.92
C PRO A 75 8.80 14.14 2.22
N GLU A 76 7.83 14.22 3.12
CA GLU A 76 7.96 14.92 4.41
C GLU A 76 8.87 14.13 5.35
N VAL A 77 8.60 12.83 5.50
CA VAL A 77 9.43 11.91 6.31
C VAL A 77 10.87 11.93 5.83
N ARG A 78 11.10 11.86 4.52
CA ARG A 78 12.46 11.90 3.96
C ARG A 78 13.18 13.20 4.30
N LYS A 79 12.50 14.35 4.12
CA LYS A 79 13.08 15.66 4.44
C LYS A 79 13.47 15.77 5.92
N ASP A 80 12.61 15.28 6.82
CA ASP A 80 12.88 15.32 8.25
C ASP A 80 14.05 14.41 8.65
N LEU A 81 14.13 13.21 8.08
CA LEU A 81 15.26 12.29 8.31
C LEU A 81 16.58 12.83 7.74
N GLU A 82 16.56 13.45 6.56
CA GLU A 82 17.74 14.13 5.98
C GLU A 82 18.20 15.27 6.89
N GLY A 83 17.26 16.08 7.39
CA GLY A 83 17.54 17.16 8.34
C GLY A 83 18.20 16.67 9.63
N ILE A 84 17.72 15.56 10.21
CA ILE A 84 18.32 14.96 11.42
C ILE A 84 19.71 14.37 11.12
N ARG A 85 19.86 13.69 9.97
CA ARG A 85 21.13 13.05 9.58
C ARG A 85 22.27 14.06 9.36
N GLU A 86 21.93 15.20 8.79
CA GLU A 86 22.88 16.23 8.35
C GLU A 86 23.20 17.26 9.44
N ASP A 87 22.42 17.32 10.52
CA ASP A 87 22.66 18.25 11.63
C ASP A 87 23.97 17.90 12.38
N PRO A 88 25.01 18.77 12.35
CA PRO A 88 26.27 18.52 13.04
C PRO A 88 26.18 18.67 14.57
N HIS A 89 25.12 19.29 15.09
CA HIS A 89 24.91 19.53 16.53
C HIS A 89 24.22 18.36 17.23
N LEU A 90 23.72 17.37 16.48
CA LEU A 90 23.11 16.18 17.04
C LEU A 90 24.15 15.10 17.37
N PRO A 91 23.92 14.33 18.45
CA PRO A 91 24.69 13.14 18.74
C PRO A 91 24.77 12.18 17.54
N LYS A 92 25.95 11.57 17.34
CA LYS A 92 26.21 10.65 16.21
C LYS A 92 25.19 9.52 16.10
N TYR A 93 24.71 8.97 17.22
CA TYR A 93 23.77 7.85 17.20
C TYR A 93 22.43 8.23 16.54
N LEU A 94 21.87 9.41 16.83
CA LEU A 94 20.61 9.87 16.23
C LEU A 94 20.75 10.10 14.73
N ARG A 95 21.89 10.64 14.31
CA ARG A 95 22.17 10.86 12.89
C ARG A 95 22.28 9.54 12.12
N VAL A 96 22.91 8.54 12.74
CA VAL A 96 23.05 7.20 12.18
C VAL A 96 21.69 6.50 12.13
N GLU A 97 20.89 6.59 13.19
CA GLU A 97 19.53 6.06 13.25
C GLU A 97 18.62 6.66 12.17
N ALA A 98 18.64 7.99 12.01
CA ALA A 98 17.92 8.67 10.93
C ALA A 98 18.39 8.19 9.54
N GLY A 99 19.69 7.93 9.39
CA GLY A 99 20.26 7.35 8.17
C GLY A 99 19.75 5.94 7.88
N TYR A 100 19.69 5.06 8.88
CA TYR A 100 19.14 3.73 8.73
C TYR A 100 17.65 3.76 8.38
N LEU A 101 16.88 4.58 9.08
CA LEU A 101 15.46 4.78 8.78
C LEU A 101 15.27 5.27 7.35
N LEU A 102 16.07 6.22 6.87
CA LEU A 102 15.97 6.73 5.50
C LEU A 102 16.15 5.62 4.46
N VAL A 103 17.13 4.73 4.65
CA VAL A 103 17.33 3.58 3.76
C VAL A 103 16.11 2.65 3.78
N LEU A 104 15.60 2.32 4.96
CA LEU A 104 14.41 1.47 5.11
C LEU A 104 13.17 2.11 4.47
N PHE A 105 13.01 3.43 4.59
CA PHE A 105 11.91 4.17 3.96
C PHE A 105 12.00 4.20 2.44
N ASP A 106 13.22 4.34 1.90
CA ASP A 106 13.46 4.28 0.46
C ASP A 106 13.10 2.90 -0.10
N GLU A 107 13.49 1.83 0.60
CA GLU A 107 13.11 0.45 0.25
C GLU A 107 11.59 0.24 0.34
N LEU A 108 10.96 0.65 1.44
CA LEU A 108 9.52 0.56 1.63
C LEU A 108 8.75 1.27 0.51
N GLN A 109 9.22 2.46 0.11
CA GLN A 109 8.59 3.23 -0.97
C GLN A 109 8.78 2.57 -2.35
N ARG A 110 9.93 1.92 -2.60
CA ARG A 110 10.14 1.14 -3.83
C ARG A 110 9.20 -0.07 -3.88
N THR A 111 9.16 -0.85 -2.80
CA THR A 111 8.26 -2.02 -2.70
C THR A 111 6.80 -1.61 -2.85
N ARG A 112 6.38 -0.48 -2.27
CA ARG A 112 5.00 0.03 -2.43
C ARG A 112 4.66 0.32 -3.90
N ARG A 113 5.58 0.93 -4.65
CA ARG A 113 5.39 1.21 -6.08
C ARG A 113 5.34 -0.07 -6.91
N GLU A 114 6.19 -1.04 -6.61
CA GLU A 114 6.19 -2.35 -7.26
C GLU A 114 4.88 -3.10 -7.02
N VAL A 115 4.38 -3.11 -5.78
CA VAL A 115 3.08 -3.71 -5.44
C VAL A 115 1.94 -3.02 -6.18
N GLN A 116 1.95 -1.69 -6.29
CA GLN A 116 0.95 -0.94 -7.07
C GLN A 116 0.99 -1.33 -8.54
N HIS A 117 2.19 -1.37 -9.14
CA HIS A 117 2.37 -1.77 -10.53
C HIS A 117 1.85 -3.20 -10.78
N LEU A 118 2.25 -4.17 -9.94
CA LEU A 118 1.77 -5.55 -10.04
C LEU A 118 0.25 -5.65 -9.87
N SER A 119 -0.34 -4.85 -8.98
CA SER A 119 -1.80 -4.79 -8.82
C SER A 119 -2.51 -4.28 -10.07
N GLU A 120 -1.94 -3.29 -10.77
CA GLU A 120 -2.48 -2.78 -12.03
C GLU A 120 -2.36 -3.81 -13.16
N GLU A 121 -1.22 -4.51 -13.25
CA GLU A 121 -1.04 -5.60 -14.21
C GLU A 121 -2.00 -6.76 -13.96
N MET A 122 -2.21 -7.13 -12.69
CA MET A 122 -3.15 -8.17 -12.32
C MET A 122 -4.59 -7.79 -12.72
N LYS A 123 -4.99 -6.53 -12.53
CA LYS A 123 -6.29 -6.02 -13.01
C LYS A 123 -6.42 -6.13 -14.53
N LYS A 124 -5.40 -5.68 -15.28
CA LYS A 124 -5.39 -5.81 -16.74
C LYS A 124 -5.52 -7.28 -17.19
N CYS A 125 -4.79 -8.18 -16.55
CA CYS A 125 -4.85 -9.61 -16.85
C CYS A 125 -6.26 -10.19 -16.58
N SER A 126 -6.86 -9.82 -15.45
CA SER A 126 -8.24 -10.18 -15.10
C SER A 126 -9.23 -9.71 -16.17
N ASP A 127 -9.13 -8.46 -16.62
CA ASP A 127 -10.02 -7.91 -17.65
C ASP A 127 -9.87 -8.65 -19.00
N HIS A 128 -8.64 -9.02 -19.38
CA HIS A 128 -8.38 -9.79 -20.59
C HIS A 128 -8.94 -11.22 -20.48
N SER A 129 -8.80 -11.85 -19.32
CA SER A 129 -9.36 -13.16 -19.05
C SER A 129 -10.88 -13.14 -19.16
N GLU A 130 -11.55 -12.12 -18.60
CA GLU A 130 -13.01 -11.99 -18.71
C GLU A 130 -13.47 -11.81 -20.17
N LYS A 131 -12.76 -10.99 -20.96
CA LYS A 131 -13.05 -10.82 -22.39
C LYS A 131 -12.87 -12.13 -23.16
N ALA A 132 -11.77 -12.85 -22.93
CA ALA A 132 -11.52 -14.13 -23.58
C ALA A 132 -12.62 -15.15 -23.24
N GLN A 133 -13.08 -15.17 -21.99
CA GLN A 133 -14.17 -16.05 -21.56
C GLN A 133 -15.49 -15.73 -22.30
N LYS A 134 -15.81 -14.44 -22.50
CA LYS A 134 -16.99 -14.04 -23.29
C LYS A 134 -16.89 -14.50 -24.74
N THR A 135 -15.73 -14.31 -25.37
CA THR A 135 -15.50 -14.76 -26.76
C THR A 135 -15.60 -16.28 -26.89
N ILE A 136 -15.08 -17.05 -25.93
CA ILE A 136 -15.23 -18.52 -25.92
C ILE A 136 -16.70 -18.91 -25.87
N GLU A 137 -17.50 -18.24 -25.06
CA GLU A 137 -18.93 -18.53 -24.92
C GLU A 137 -19.72 -18.19 -26.20
N GLU A 138 -19.38 -17.08 -26.87
CA GLU A 138 -19.95 -16.72 -28.18
C GLU A 138 -19.58 -17.74 -29.25
N LEU A 139 -18.32 -18.17 -29.31
CA LEU A 139 -17.86 -19.19 -30.27
C LEU A 139 -18.56 -20.53 -30.04
N LYS A 140 -18.78 -20.94 -28.78
CA LYS A 140 -19.55 -22.15 -28.47
C LYS A 140 -20.97 -22.09 -29.01
N LYS A 141 -21.66 -20.96 -28.84
CA LYS A 141 -23.00 -20.76 -29.39
C LYS A 141 -22.99 -20.86 -30.91
N HIS A 142 -22.03 -20.22 -31.57
CA HIS A 142 -21.90 -20.30 -33.02
C HIS A 142 -21.60 -21.71 -33.52
N ILE A 143 -20.75 -22.47 -32.82
CA ILE A 143 -20.49 -23.88 -33.14
C ILE A 143 -21.78 -24.70 -33.04
N GLU A 144 -22.58 -24.48 -32.00
CA GLU A 144 -23.85 -25.19 -31.81
C GLU A 144 -24.87 -24.85 -32.91
N GLU A 145 -24.99 -23.58 -33.29
CA GLU A 145 -25.82 -23.15 -34.42
C GLU A 145 -25.38 -23.81 -35.73
N LYS A 146 -24.07 -23.83 -36.01
CA LYS A 146 -23.54 -24.48 -37.21
C LYS A 146 -23.74 -25.99 -37.20
N HIS A 147 -23.69 -26.63 -36.03
CA HIS A 147 -24.01 -28.04 -35.91
C HIS A 147 -25.47 -28.34 -36.29
N LYS A 148 -26.41 -27.52 -35.81
CA LYS A 148 -27.84 -27.61 -36.17
C LYS A 148 -28.06 -27.39 -37.67
N GLU A 149 -27.40 -26.41 -38.27
CA GLU A 149 -27.45 -26.19 -39.73
C GLU A 149 -26.93 -27.41 -40.51
N LEU A 150 -25.81 -27.99 -40.08
CA LEU A 150 -25.24 -29.19 -40.67
C LEU A 150 -26.20 -30.37 -40.59
N GLU A 151 -26.80 -30.65 -39.43
CA GLU A 151 -27.77 -31.72 -39.26
C GLU A 151 -28.97 -31.58 -40.23
N VAL A 152 -29.49 -30.36 -40.38
CA VAL A 152 -30.60 -30.08 -41.31
C VAL A 152 -30.18 -30.31 -42.77
N LEU A 153 -28.97 -29.88 -43.15
CA LEU A 153 -28.45 -30.10 -44.50
C LEU A 153 -28.21 -31.57 -44.79
N THR A 154 -27.61 -32.31 -43.85
CA THR A 154 -27.41 -33.76 -43.95
C THR A 154 -28.74 -34.49 -44.11
N PHE A 155 -29.76 -34.12 -43.33
CA PHE A 155 -31.10 -34.70 -43.47
C PHE A 155 -31.70 -34.45 -44.87
N LYS A 156 -31.61 -33.20 -45.38
CA LYS A 156 -32.10 -32.85 -46.72
C LYS A 156 -31.37 -33.63 -47.82
N LEU A 157 -30.05 -33.79 -47.67
CA LEU A 157 -29.22 -34.51 -48.63
C LEU A 157 -29.60 -35.99 -48.67
N ASN A 158 -29.73 -36.65 -47.50
CA ASN A 158 -30.20 -38.03 -47.41
C ASN A 158 -31.60 -38.21 -48.03
N LYS A 159 -32.51 -37.23 -47.86
CA LYS A 159 -33.83 -37.27 -48.47
C LYS A 159 -33.79 -37.12 -50.00
N LEU A 160 -32.90 -36.29 -50.53
CA LEU A 160 -32.69 -36.19 -51.98
C LEU A 160 -32.12 -37.48 -52.57
N GLU A 161 -31.18 -38.13 -51.87
CA GLU A 161 -30.65 -39.43 -52.27
C GLU A 161 -31.73 -40.52 -52.27
N GLU A 162 -32.59 -40.57 -51.25
CA GLU A 162 -33.73 -41.49 -51.19
C GLU A 162 -34.68 -41.29 -52.38
N ILE A 163 -35.05 -40.03 -52.67
CA ILE A 163 -35.88 -39.69 -53.83
C ILE A 163 -35.19 -40.12 -55.13
N HIS A 164 -33.90 -39.85 -55.28
CA HIS A 164 -33.15 -40.20 -56.48
C HIS A 164 -33.16 -41.70 -56.74
N LEU A 165 -32.84 -42.51 -55.73
CA LEU A 165 -32.88 -43.97 -55.80
C LEU A 165 -34.27 -44.50 -56.20
N ASP A 166 -35.34 -43.95 -55.61
CA ASP A 166 -36.70 -44.34 -55.97
C ASP A 166 -37.08 -43.93 -57.40
N THR A 167 -36.58 -42.79 -57.86
CA THR A 167 -36.81 -42.32 -59.24
C THR A 167 -36.08 -43.20 -60.25
N GLU A 168 -34.85 -43.60 -59.97
CA GLU A 168 -34.07 -44.54 -60.79
C GLU A 168 -34.72 -45.92 -60.84
N LYS A 169 -35.17 -46.46 -59.69
CA LYS A 169 -35.91 -47.73 -59.64
C LYS A 169 -37.14 -47.70 -60.54
N ARG A 170 -37.94 -46.62 -60.50
CA ARG A 170 -39.14 -46.46 -61.35
C ARG A 170 -38.82 -46.32 -62.84
N ARG A 171 -37.67 -45.72 -63.20
CA ARG A 171 -37.22 -45.59 -64.60
C ARG A 171 -36.66 -46.89 -65.16
N GLY A 172 -35.98 -47.70 -64.33
CA GLY A 172 -35.45 -49.01 -64.72
C GLY A 172 -36.50 -50.14 -64.80
N THR A 173 -37.77 -49.87 -64.48
CA THR A 173 -38.87 -50.85 -64.60
C THR A 173 -39.65 -50.76 -65.92
N GLN A 174 -39.14 -50.03 -66.92
CA GLN A 174 -39.69 -49.99 -68.29
C GLN A 174 -38.95 -50.93 -69.23
#